data_AF-A0A951HGN7-F1
#
_entry.id   AF-A0A951HGN7-F1
#
_cell.length_a   1.000
_cell.length_b   1.000
_cell.length_c   1.000
_cell.angle_alpha   90.00
_cell.angle_beta   90.00
_cell.angle_gamma   90.00
#
_symmetry.space_group_name_H-M   'P 1'
#
loop_
_entity.id
_entity.type
_entity.pdbx_description
1 polymer ?
#
loop_
_entity_poly.entity_id
_entity_poly.type
_entity_poly.pdbx_seq_one_letter_code
_entity_poly.pdbx_strand_id
1 'polypeptide(L)'
;MRAIARRAGLALAIAGLAAPALATGPEGAWLDRFGRYTMLQLGGSQPTPLQPGTRDLGDVVALFKDACLARPFGIDEPRAAVEARHWNFERLDQTVPAGATPADLSGWQAADVSVRSSKGVFFAPNPQCNVTAAFAASLDADAVEGAVTAALASPPANADKKLDKKGERRRGYEPVWTVPGPAGTQRSVYVHLMSNGGQTRLHLGAMEPKEKK
;
A
#
# COMPACT_ATOMS: atom_id res chain seq x y z
N MET A 1 -77.96 -17.36 -19.43
CA MET A 1 -76.89 -18.09 -20.18
C MET A 1 -75.77 -17.10 -20.43
N ARG A 2 -74.70 -17.06 -19.60
CA ARG A 2 -73.34 -17.67 -19.79
C ARG A 2 -72.68 -17.22 -21.12
N ALA A 3 -71.44 -16.73 -21.20
CA ALA A 3 -70.31 -16.62 -20.26
C ALA A 3 -69.31 -15.53 -20.74
N ILE A 4 -68.61 -14.87 -19.81
CA ILE A 4 -67.48 -13.96 -20.11
C ILE A 4 -66.19 -14.67 -19.69
N ALA A 5 -65.35 -15.02 -20.67
CA ALA A 5 -64.06 -15.68 -20.47
C ALA A 5 -62.99 -14.66 -20.02
N ARG A 6 -62.49 -14.80 -18.80
CA ARG A 6 -61.33 -14.04 -18.31
C ARG A 6 -60.05 -14.75 -18.75
N ARG A 7 -59.28 -14.12 -19.63
CA ARG A 7 -57.90 -14.54 -19.97
C ARG A 7 -56.96 -14.08 -18.85
N ALA A 8 -56.39 -15.02 -18.11
CA ALA A 8 -55.31 -14.76 -17.17
C ALA A 8 -54.00 -14.59 -17.97
N GLY A 9 -53.42 -13.39 -17.94
CA GLY A 9 -52.09 -13.13 -18.47
C GLY A 9 -51.03 -13.61 -17.48
N LEU A 10 -50.26 -14.61 -17.85
CA LEU A 10 -49.12 -15.12 -17.10
C LEU A 10 -47.93 -14.15 -17.31
N ALA A 11 -47.61 -13.33 -16.30
CA ALA A 11 -46.42 -12.50 -16.31
C ALA A 11 -45.20 -13.38 -15.99
N LEU A 12 -44.34 -13.61 -17.00
CA LEU A 12 -43.09 -14.34 -16.86
C LEU A 12 -42.07 -13.43 -16.16
N ALA A 13 -41.80 -13.68 -14.87
CA ALA A 13 -40.74 -13.01 -14.15
C ALA A 13 -39.38 -13.55 -14.64
N ILE A 14 -38.67 -12.76 -15.45
CA ILE A 14 -37.30 -13.05 -15.84
C ILE A 14 -36.41 -12.77 -14.61
N ALA A 15 -36.00 -13.84 -13.92
CA ALA A 15 -34.98 -13.75 -12.88
C ALA A 15 -33.65 -13.36 -13.55
N GLY A 16 -33.28 -12.08 -13.42
CA GLY A 16 -31.99 -11.59 -13.87
C GLY A 16 -30.88 -12.28 -13.07
N LEU A 17 -30.08 -13.10 -13.75
CA LEU A 17 -28.83 -13.63 -13.22
C LEU A 17 -27.88 -12.44 -13.01
N ALA A 18 -27.78 -11.96 -11.77
CA ALA A 18 -26.73 -11.02 -11.39
C ALA A 18 -25.38 -11.72 -11.59
N ALA A 19 -24.54 -11.16 -12.46
CA ALA A 19 -23.17 -11.65 -12.60
C ALA A 19 -22.48 -11.53 -11.22
N PRO A 20 -21.74 -12.57 -10.79
CA PRO A 20 -21.00 -12.48 -9.54
C PRO A 20 -20.04 -11.30 -9.63
N ALA A 21 -20.17 -10.35 -8.70
CA ALA A 21 -19.19 -9.29 -8.57
C ALA A 21 -17.82 -9.95 -8.34
N LEU A 22 -16.87 -9.66 -9.23
CA LEU A 22 -15.49 -10.09 -9.05
C LEU A 22 -15.01 -9.51 -7.72
N ALA A 23 -14.56 -10.36 -6.80
CA ALA A 23 -14.04 -9.93 -5.52
C ALA A 23 -12.91 -8.92 -5.76
N THR A 24 -13.07 -7.71 -5.27
CA THR A 24 -12.02 -6.68 -5.35
C THR A 24 -10.94 -7.00 -4.32
N GLY A 25 -9.69 -7.07 -4.77
CA GLY A 25 -8.56 -7.27 -3.87
C GLY A 25 -8.15 -5.94 -3.21
N PRO A 26 -7.32 -5.95 -2.18
CA PRO A 26 -6.71 -4.72 -1.70
C PRO A 26 -5.79 -4.07 -2.73
N GLU A 27 -5.55 -2.75 -2.59
CA GLU A 27 -4.43 -2.12 -3.29
C GLU A 27 -3.11 -2.67 -2.74
N GLY A 28 -2.38 -3.42 -3.58
CA GLY A 28 -1.12 -4.08 -3.25
C GLY A 28 0.08 -3.36 -3.85
N ALA A 29 0.49 -2.25 -3.22
CA ALA A 29 1.73 -1.56 -3.56
C ALA A 29 2.93 -2.21 -2.83
N TRP A 30 4.01 -2.40 -3.58
CA TRP A 30 5.23 -3.06 -3.14
C TRP A 30 6.47 -2.32 -3.64
N LEU A 31 7.61 -2.66 -3.07
CA LEU A 31 8.93 -2.33 -3.61
C LEU A 31 9.48 -3.53 -4.37
N ASP A 32 10.07 -3.27 -5.54
CA ASP A 32 10.90 -4.25 -6.22
C ASP A 32 12.29 -4.38 -5.55
N ARG A 33 13.15 -5.26 -6.10
CA ARG A 33 14.50 -5.50 -5.53
C ARG A 33 15.41 -4.27 -5.49
N PHE A 34 15.07 -3.20 -6.22
CA PHE A 34 15.82 -1.94 -6.28
C PHE A 34 15.17 -0.84 -5.44
N GLY A 35 14.05 -1.14 -4.76
CA GLY A 35 13.28 -0.15 -4.03
C GLY A 35 12.44 0.75 -4.93
N ARG A 36 12.05 0.29 -6.13
CA ARG A 36 11.12 1.02 -6.98
C ARG A 36 9.69 0.59 -6.64
N TYR A 37 8.78 1.55 -6.61
CA TYR A 37 7.35 1.29 -6.52
C TYR A 37 6.88 0.32 -7.62
N THR A 38 6.14 -0.70 -7.22
CA THR A 38 5.45 -1.62 -8.12
C THR A 38 4.07 -1.94 -7.57
N MET A 39 3.10 -2.20 -8.44
CA MET A 39 1.79 -2.70 -8.06
C MET A 39 1.62 -4.10 -8.61
N LEU A 40 1.15 -5.00 -7.75
CA LEU A 40 0.73 -6.31 -8.21
C LEU A 40 -0.76 -6.30 -8.53
N GLN A 41 -1.08 -6.55 -9.80
CA GLN A 41 -2.44 -6.81 -10.24
C GLN A 41 -2.59 -8.31 -10.51
N LEU A 42 -3.47 -8.98 -9.77
CA LEU A 42 -3.77 -10.39 -9.99
C LEU A 42 -4.95 -10.51 -10.94
N GLY A 43 -4.82 -11.40 -11.93
CA GLY A 43 -5.86 -11.62 -12.94
C GLY A 43 -7.20 -11.99 -12.29
N GLY A 44 -8.23 -11.18 -12.56
CA GLY A 44 -9.62 -11.45 -12.13
C GLY A 44 -10.13 -10.56 -10.99
N SER A 45 -9.27 -9.85 -10.25
CA SER A 45 -9.70 -8.88 -9.23
C SER A 45 -9.06 -7.52 -9.47
N GLN A 46 -9.88 -6.48 -9.61
CA GLN A 46 -9.37 -5.11 -9.57
C GLN A 46 -9.07 -4.78 -8.11
N PRO A 47 -7.90 -4.19 -7.80
CA PRO A 47 -7.66 -3.67 -6.46
C PRO A 47 -8.70 -2.58 -6.16
N THR A 48 -9.30 -2.61 -4.98
CA THR A 48 -10.11 -1.50 -4.45
C THR A 48 -9.19 -0.30 -4.28
N PRO A 49 -9.32 0.74 -5.11
CA PRO A 49 -8.40 1.86 -5.05
C PRO A 49 -8.58 2.61 -3.74
N LEU A 50 -7.46 3.04 -3.15
CA LEU A 50 -7.50 3.99 -2.04
C LEU A 50 -8.23 5.26 -2.47
N GLN A 51 -9.19 5.68 -1.66
CA GLN A 51 -9.91 6.93 -1.84
C GLN A 51 -9.07 8.08 -1.27
N PRO A 52 -9.09 9.28 -1.85
CA PRO A 52 -8.39 10.41 -1.27
C PRO A 52 -8.97 10.77 0.10
N GLY A 53 -8.11 10.78 1.12
CA GLY A 53 -8.47 11.12 2.49
C GLY A 53 -7.87 12.45 2.95
N THR A 54 -8.23 12.83 4.18
CA THR A 54 -7.77 14.05 4.87
C THR A 54 -6.83 13.75 6.02
N ARG A 55 -6.24 12.54 6.07
CA ARG A 55 -5.28 12.17 7.11
C ARG A 55 -4.08 13.11 7.10
N ASP A 56 -3.57 13.37 8.30
CA ASP A 56 -2.34 14.14 8.46
C ASP A 56 -1.12 13.35 7.97
N LEU A 57 -0.16 14.05 7.36
CA LEU A 57 1.08 13.44 6.88
C LEU A 57 1.89 12.84 8.04
N GLY A 58 1.98 13.54 9.17
CA GLY A 58 2.70 13.07 10.35
C GLY A 58 2.09 11.79 10.91
N ASP A 59 0.76 11.69 10.89
CA ASP A 59 0.04 10.47 11.30
C ASP A 59 0.34 9.27 10.41
N VAL A 60 0.38 9.45 9.08
CA VAL A 60 0.74 8.37 8.14
C VAL A 60 2.19 7.94 8.32
N VAL A 61 3.12 8.90 8.50
CA VAL A 61 4.53 8.61 8.77
C VAL A 61 4.69 7.89 10.12
N ALA A 62 3.92 8.27 11.14
CA ALA A 62 3.92 7.59 12.43
C ALA A 62 3.40 6.14 12.32
N LEU A 63 2.32 5.91 11.55
CA LEU A 63 1.87 4.55 11.25
C LEU A 63 2.98 3.73 10.57
N PHE A 64 3.65 4.29 9.57
CA PHE A 64 4.77 3.61 8.91
C PHE A 64 5.88 3.24 9.88
N LYS A 65 6.26 4.15 10.78
CA LYS A 65 7.26 3.87 11.82
C LYS A 65 6.82 2.73 12.72
N ASP A 66 5.59 2.76 13.24
CA ASP A 66 5.10 1.78 14.21
C ASP A 66 4.81 0.40 13.59
N ALA A 67 4.31 0.38 12.35
CA ALA A 67 3.94 -0.83 11.64
C ALA A 67 5.14 -1.49 10.93
N CYS A 68 6.01 -0.69 10.32
CA CYS A 68 7.06 -1.18 9.42
C CYS A 68 8.48 -1.06 9.96
N LEU A 69 8.78 -0.15 10.89
CA LEU A 69 10.15 0.03 11.38
C LEU A 69 10.37 -0.51 12.79
N ALA A 70 9.37 -0.40 13.66
CA ALA A 70 9.45 -0.89 15.03
C ALA A 70 9.30 -2.42 15.16
N ARG A 71 9.01 -3.14 14.06
CA ARG A 71 8.59 -4.55 14.08
C ARG A 71 9.32 -5.40 13.04
N PRO A 72 9.48 -6.72 13.28
CA PRO A 72 9.92 -7.65 12.24
C PRO A 72 9.01 -7.57 11.00
N PHE A 73 9.52 -7.99 9.85
CA PHE A 73 8.67 -8.16 8.67
C PHE A 73 7.98 -9.53 8.69
N GLY A 74 6.73 -9.54 8.25
CA GLY A 74 5.83 -10.67 8.37
C GLY A 74 4.40 -10.20 8.28
N ILE A 75 3.51 -11.06 7.77
CA ILE A 75 2.18 -10.63 7.39
C ILE A 75 1.42 -10.07 8.58
N ASP A 76 1.42 -10.75 9.74
CA ASP A 76 0.70 -10.35 10.94
C ASP A 76 1.41 -9.32 11.83
N GLU A 77 2.67 -9.01 11.55
CA GLU A 77 3.49 -8.12 12.39
C GLU A 77 2.90 -6.69 12.53
N PRO A 78 2.35 -6.06 11.47
CA PRO A 78 1.76 -4.72 11.57
C PRO A 78 0.48 -4.65 12.42
N ARG A 79 -0.19 -5.77 12.71
CA ARG A 79 -1.57 -5.80 13.21
C ARG A 79 -1.82 -4.86 14.39
N ALA A 80 -1.02 -4.97 15.45
CA ALA A 80 -1.22 -4.17 16.65
C ALA A 80 -1.01 -2.66 16.40
N ALA A 81 -0.10 -2.28 15.50
CA ALA A 81 0.11 -0.87 15.13
C ALA A 81 -1.07 -0.33 14.31
N VAL A 82 -1.63 -1.16 13.44
CA VAL A 82 -2.81 -0.84 12.63
C VAL A 82 -4.05 -0.67 13.51
N GLU A 83 -4.31 -1.61 14.41
CA GLU A 83 -5.47 -1.59 15.31
C GLU A 83 -5.44 -0.38 16.26
N ALA A 84 -4.26 0.02 16.74
CA ALA A 84 -4.08 1.17 17.63
C ALA A 84 -4.45 2.53 16.98
N ARG A 85 -4.57 2.61 15.65
CA ARG A 85 -4.92 3.86 14.95
C ARG A 85 -6.40 4.17 14.95
N HIS A 86 -7.27 3.19 15.19
CA HIS A 86 -8.74 3.36 15.11
C HIS A 86 -9.23 3.98 13.79
N TRP A 87 -8.53 3.69 12.69
CA TRP A 87 -8.83 4.21 11.34
C TRP A 87 -9.80 3.33 10.54
N ASN A 88 -10.46 2.37 11.20
CA ASN A 88 -11.33 1.38 10.57
C ASN A 88 -10.61 0.56 9.49
N PHE A 89 -9.43 0.07 9.82
CA PHE A 89 -8.73 -0.87 8.96
C PHE A 89 -9.47 -2.22 8.92
N GLU A 90 -9.70 -2.71 7.72
CA GLU A 90 -10.14 -4.07 7.47
C GLU A 90 -8.95 -4.92 7.04
N ARG A 91 -8.89 -6.16 7.55
CA ARG A 91 -7.97 -7.14 7.00
C ARG A 91 -8.53 -7.63 5.67
N LEU A 92 -7.75 -7.44 4.61
CA LEU A 92 -8.08 -7.92 3.28
C LEU A 92 -7.18 -9.09 2.96
N ASP A 93 -7.78 -10.28 2.99
CA ASP A 93 -7.09 -11.53 2.70
C ASP A 93 -6.88 -11.69 1.20
N GLN A 94 -5.63 -11.94 0.80
CA GLN A 94 -5.26 -12.11 -0.59
C GLN A 94 -4.23 -13.22 -0.71
N THR A 95 -4.58 -14.28 -1.41
CA THR A 95 -3.67 -15.41 -1.64
C THR A 95 -3.44 -15.57 -3.14
N VAL A 96 -2.18 -15.77 -3.53
CA VAL A 96 -1.79 -15.97 -4.93
C VAL A 96 -1.31 -17.40 -5.11
N PRO A 97 -1.81 -18.13 -6.13
CA PRO A 97 -1.20 -19.39 -6.52
C PRO A 97 0.28 -19.16 -6.88
N ALA A 98 1.19 -19.72 -6.10
CA ALA A 98 2.63 -19.54 -6.26
C ALA A 98 3.36 -20.89 -6.06
N GLY A 99 3.34 -21.74 -7.10
CA GLY A 99 3.89 -23.09 -6.98
C GLY A 99 3.10 -23.95 -5.98
N ALA A 100 3.80 -24.77 -5.18
CA ALA A 100 3.18 -25.72 -4.25
C ALA A 100 2.58 -25.07 -2.99
N THR A 101 3.04 -23.88 -2.61
CA THR A 101 2.54 -23.15 -1.44
C THR A 101 2.03 -21.78 -1.89
N PRO A 102 0.72 -21.51 -1.80
CA PRO A 102 0.19 -20.20 -2.16
C PRO A 102 0.88 -19.07 -1.37
N ALA A 103 1.21 -17.98 -2.06
CA ALA A 103 1.80 -16.81 -1.44
C ALA A 103 0.70 -15.97 -0.79
N ASP A 104 0.83 -15.69 0.50
CA ASP A 104 -0.07 -14.81 1.23
C ASP A 104 0.36 -13.35 1.08
N LEU A 105 -0.51 -12.53 0.48
CA LEU A 105 -0.38 -11.10 0.23
C LEU A 105 -1.42 -10.27 0.99
N SER A 106 -2.05 -10.88 1.99
CA SER A 106 -2.97 -10.22 2.91
C SER A 106 -2.33 -9.02 3.60
N GLY A 107 -3.17 -8.18 4.18
CA GLY A 107 -2.77 -6.93 4.78
C GLY A 107 -3.98 -6.11 5.17
N TRP A 108 -3.75 -4.87 5.56
CA TRP A 108 -4.80 -4.01 6.13
C TRP A 108 -5.09 -2.85 5.21
N GLN A 109 -6.36 -2.48 5.10
CA GLN A 109 -6.79 -1.31 4.34
C GLN A 109 -7.91 -0.58 5.06
N ALA A 110 -7.72 0.71 5.25
CA ALA A 110 -8.79 1.68 5.52
C ALA A 110 -9.14 2.39 4.20
N ALA A 111 -10.10 3.32 4.22
CA ALA A 111 -10.56 4.01 3.00
C ALA A 111 -9.43 4.62 2.15
N ASP A 112 -8.46 5.26 2.80
CA ASP A 112 -7.42 6.10 2.21
C ASP A 112 -5.99 5.65 2.55
N VAL A 113 -5.81 4.56 3.32
CA VAL A 113 -4.49 4.02 3.68
C VAL A 113 -4.49 2.50 3.61
N SER A 114 -3.42 1.91 3.08
CA SER A 114 -3.15 0.47 3.14
C SER A 114 -1.79 0.18 3.78
N VAL A 115 -1.70 -0.97 4.43
CA VAL A 115 -0.48 -1.52 5.02
C VAL A 115 -0.27 -2.94 4.53
N ARG A 116 0.91 -3.21 3.97
CA ARG A 116 1.33 -4.53 3.46
C ARG A 116 2.66 -4.92 4.09
N SER A 117 2.84 -6.18 4.44
CA SER A 117 4.10 -6.67 5.00
C SER A 117 4.32 -8.11 4.53
N SER A 118 5.54 -8.44 4.16
CA SER A 118 5.90 -9.79 3.71
C SER A 118 7.32 -10.16 4.08
N LYS A 119 7.56 -11.47 4.23
CA LYS A 119 8.88 -12.04 4.52
C LYS A 119 9.36 -12.94 3.38
N GLY A 120 9.45 -12.35 2.18
CA GLY A 120 9.95 -13.04 0.99
C GLY A 120 8.86 -13.77 0.21
N VAL A 121 8.21 -13.04 -0.71
CA VAL A 121 7.29 -13.60 -1.71
C VAL A 121 7.97 -13.58 -3.09
N PHE A 122 7.58 -14.45 -4.02
CA PHE A 122 8.36 -14.69 -5.25
C PHE A 122 8.68 -13.44 -6.09
N PHE A 123 7.78 -12.45 -6.17
CA PHE A 123 7.98 -11.19 -6.90
C PHE A 123 8.60 -10.07 -6.05
N ALA A 124 8.62 -10.24 -4.73
CA ALA A 124 9.19 -9.33 -3.74
C ALA A 124 10.07 -10.16 -2.77
N PRO A 125 11.22 -10.65 -3.25
CA PRO A 125 12.03 -11.64 -2.53
C PRO A 125 12.70 -11.06 -1.28
N ASN A 126 12.83 -9.74 -1.21
CA ASN A 126 13.33 -9.05 -0.04
C ASN A 126 12.18 -8.83 0.95
N PRO A 127 12.34 -9.23 2.23
CA PRO A 127 11.40 -8.87 3.29
C PRO A 127 11.15 -7.36 3.31
N GLN A 128 9.88 -6.97 3.39
CA GLN A 128 9.49 -5.57 3.33
C GLN A 128 8.16 -5.30 4.02
N CYS A 129 7.94 -4.04 4.40
CA CYS A 129 6.66 -3.52 4.84
C CYS A 129 6.42 -2.15 4.23
N ASN A 130 5.20 -1.93 3.76
CA ASN A 130 4.80 -0.76 2.98
C ASN A 130 3.54 -0.16 3.57
N VAL A 131 3.52 1.17 3.67
CA VAL A 131 2.33 1.98 3.94
C VAL A 131 2.07 2.85 2.72
N THR A 132 0.87 2.75 2.15
CA THR A 132 0.44 3.60 1.04
C THR A 132 -0.77 4.42 1.48
N ALA A 133 -0.74 5.71 1.23
CA ALA A 133 -1.80 6.64 1.60
C ALA A 133 -2.19 7.52 0.41
N ALA A 134 -3.49 7.76 0.24
CA ALA A 134 -4.03 8.66 -0.77
C ALA A 134 -4.52 9.95 -0.09
N PHE A 135 -3.98 11.08 -0.51
CA PHE A 135 -4.31 12.40 0.02
C PHE A 135 -5.20 13.17 -0.95
N ALA A 136 -6.21 13.84 -0.40
CA ALA A 136 -7.09 14.73 -1.16
C ALA A 136 -6.36 15.99 -1.67
N ALA A 137 -5.29 16.39 -1.00
CA ALA A 137 -4.44 17.51 -1.38
C ALA A 137 -3.10 17.02 -1.95
N SER A 138 -2.47 17.88 -2.77
CA SER A 138 -1.09 17.64 -3.19
C SER A 138 -0.14 17.77 -2.01
N LEU A 139 0.84 16.86 -1.93
CA LEU A 139 1.90 16.93 -0.92
C LEU A 139 3.15 17.58 -1.50
N ASP A 140 3.76 18.46 -0.71
CA ASP A 140 5.08 19.00 -1.02
C ASP A 140 6.17 17.95 -0.72
N ALA A 141 7.10 17.76 -1.67
CA ALA A 141 8.12 16.72 -1.55
C ALA A 141 9.12 17.01 -0.42
N ASP A 142 9.45 18.27 -0.16
CA ASP A 142 10.35 18.65 0.92
C ASP A 142 9.67 18.50 2.29
N ALA A 143 8.38 18.80 2.40
CA ALA A 143 7.59 18.54 3.60
C ALA A 143 7.53 17.04 3.94
N VAL A 144 7.33 16.17 2.95
CA VAL A 144 7.34 14.71 3.13
C VAL A 144 8.72 14.21 3.54
N GLU A 145 9.78 14.64 2.86
CA GLU A 145 11.15 14.29 3.22
C GLU A 145 11.51 14.76 4.64
N GLY A 146 11.06 15.96 5.03
CA GLY A 146 11.22 16.51 6.37
C GLY A 146 10.49 15.70 7.44
N ALA A 147 9.22 15.33 7.20
CA ALA A 147 8.44 14.51 8.12
C ALA A 147 9.05 13.13 8.33
N VAL A 148 9.49 12.46 7.25
CA VAL A 148 10.17 11.17 7.34
C VAL A 148 11.52 11.29 8.05
N THR A 149 12.33 12.28 7.69
CA THR A 149 13.62 12.55 8.35
C THR A 149 13.46 12.78 9.85
N ALA A 150 12.44 13.57 10.25
CA ALA A 150 12.14 13.81 11.65
C ALA A 150 11.71 12.52 12.37
N ALA A 151 10.88 11.68 11.75
CA ALA A 151 10.44 10.42 12.34
C ALA A 151 11.58 9.40 12.50
N LEU A 152 12.55 9.40 11.58
CA LEU A 152 13.71 8.51 11.58
C LEU A 152 14.91 9.05 12.36
N ALA A 153 14.88 10.33 12.76
CA ALA A 153 15.99 11.04 13.40
C ALA A 153 17.32 10.92 12.62
N SER A 154 17.26 10.84 11.29
CA SER A 154 18.42 10.67 10.42
C SER A 154 18.13 11.22 9.03
N PRO A 155 19.08 11.92 8.38
CA PRO A 155 18.92 12.39 7.00
C PRO A 155 18.94 11.22 6.00
N PRO A 156 18.44 11.43 4.77
CA PRO A 156 18.60 10.47 3.69
C PRO A 156 20.08 10.17 3.42
N ALA A 157 20.43 8.90 3.17
CA ALA A 157 21.77 8.45 2.83
C ALA A 157 22.30 9.04 1.50
N ASN A 158 21.40 9.57 0.67
CA ASN A 158 21.69 10.21 -0.61
C ASN A 158 21.33 11.72 -0.62
N ALA A 159 21.28 12.38 0.54
CA ALA A 159 20.93 13.80 0.65
C ALA A 159 21.88 14.72 -0.15
N ASP A 160 23.14 14.32 -0.33
CA ASP A 160 24.13 14.99 -1.18
C ASP A 160 23.71 15.08 -2.66
N LYS A 161 22.81 14.20 -3.10
CA LYS A 161 22.31 14.13 -4.49
C LYS A 161 21.01 14.90 -4.70
N LYS A 162 20.48 15.54 -3.64
CA LYS A 162 19.20 16.26 -3.66
C LYS A 162 19.24 17.43 -4.63
N LEU A 163 20.31 18.21 -4.61
CA LEU A 163 20.44 19.41 -5.42
C LEU A 163 21.26 19.15 -6.68
N ASP A 164 20.89 19.82 -7.78
CA ASP A 164 21.68 19.86 -8.99
C ASP A 164 22.79 20.93 -8.91
N LYS A 165 23.52 21.13 -10.01
CA LYS A 165 24.62 22.12 -10.05
C LYS A 165 24.13 23.57 -9.88
N LYS A 166 22.84 23.84 -10.03
CA LYS A 166 22.22 25.16 -9.86
C LYS A 166 21.63 25.37 -8.46
N GLY A 167 21.69 24.35 -7.59
CA GLY A 167 21.07 24.39 -6.27
C GLY A 167 19.57 24.09 -6.29
N GLU A 168 19.03 23.59 -7.41
CA GLU A 168 17.62 23.21 -7.53
C GLU A 168 17.44 21.73 -7.21
N ARG A 169 16.24 21.32 -6.73
CA ARG A 169 15.95 19.91 -6.49
C ARG A 169 16.10 19.12 -7.79
N ARG A 170 17.00 18.14 -7.80
CA ARG A 170 17.26 17.29 -8.96
C ARG A 170 15.99 16.55 -9.37
N ARG A 171 15.62 16.65 -10.65
CA ARG A 171 14.51 15.88 -11.23
C ARG A 171 14.72 14.38 -11.02
N GLY A 172 13.71 13.71 -10.47
CA GLY A 172 13.76 12.27 -10.17
C GLY A 172 14.58 11.91 -8.92
N TYR A 173 14.94 12.89 -8.08
CA TYR A 173 15.52 12.60 -6.77
C TYR A 173 14.47 11.97 -5.85
N GLU A 174 14.77 10.75 -5.41
CA GLU A 174 14.02 10.00 -4.40
C GLU A 174 14.92 9.82 -3.17
N PRO A 175 14.53 10.35 -1.99
CA PRO A 175 15.32 10.17 -0.79
C PRO A 175 15.28 8.71 -0.33
N VAL A 176 16.43 8.20 0.09
CA VAL A 176 16.56 6.86 0.65
C VAL A 176 17.26 6.95 2.00
N TRP A 177 16.66 6.36 3.04
CA TRP A 177 17.28 6.27 4.35
C TRP A 177 17.75 4.85 4.60
N THR A 178 18.77 4.73 5.45
CA THR A 178 19.21 3.45 5.99
C THR A 178 19.06 3.51 7.50
N VAL A 179 18.22 2.65 8.06
CA VAL A 179 17.87 2.64 9.49
C VAL A 179 18.07 1.25 10.09
N PRO A 180 18.37 1.15 11.40
CA PRO A 180 18.36 -0.14 12.07
C PRO A 180 16.93 -0.69 12.15
N GLY A 181 16.77 -1.97 11.83
CA GLY A 181 15.57 -2.74 12.08
C GLY A 181 15.65 -3.51 13.41
N PRO A 182 14.54 -4.14 13.83
CA PRO A 182 14.52 -5.04 14.98
C PRO A 182 15.50 -6.20 14.78
N ALA A 183 16.05 -6.71 15.89
CA ALA A 183 17.09 -7.74 15.89
C ALA A 183 18.39 -7.33 15.15
N GLY A 184 18.62 -6.02 14.94
CA GLY A 184 19.87 -5.50 14.38
C GLY A 184 19.98 -5.62 12.86
N THR A 185 18.88 -5.93 12.16
CA THR A 185 18.87 -5.89 10.68
C THR A 185 19.07 -4.47 10.17
N GLN A 186 19.50 -4.31 8.92
CA GLN A 186 19.53 -3.01 8.26
C GLN A 186 18.35 -2.90 7.30
N ARG A 187 17.65 -1.76 7.32
CA ARG A 187 16.52 -1.48 6.45
C ARG A 187 16.78 -0.25 5.60
N SER A 188 16.46 -0.36 4.31
CA SER A 188 16.35 0.78 3.43
C SER A 188 14.91 1.28 3.43
N VAL A 189 14.72 2.59 3.64
CA VAL A 189 13.42 3.25 3.56
C VAL A 189 13.34 4.05 2.27
N TYR A 190 12.25 3.86 1.54
CA TYR A 190 11.97 4.50 0.26
C TYR A 190 10.68 5.32 0.38
N VAL A 191 10.69 6.47 -0.28
CA VAL A 191 9.53 7.37 -0.37
C VAL A 191 9.22 7.60 -1.84
N HIS A 192 8.02 7.24 -2.25
CA HIS A 192 7.50 7.58 -3.58
C HIS A 192 6.27 8.47 -3.45
N LEU A 193 6.32 9.62 -4.13
CA LEU A 193 5.19 10.51 -4.30
C LEU A 193 4.68 10.38 -5.74
N MET A 194 3.45 9.92 -5.89
CA MET A 194 2.79 9.77 -7.17
C MET A 194 1.64 10.75 -7.24
N SER A 195 1.55 11.54 -8.30
CA SER A 195 0.43 12.47 -8.51
C SER A 195 -0.36 12.09 -9.75
N ASN A 196 -1.69 12.02 -9.62
CA ASN A 196 -2.60 11.78 -10.74
C ASN A 196 -3.85 12.65 -10.59
N GLY A 197 -4.09 13.56 -11.54
CA GLY A 197 -5.35 14.31 -11.62
C GLY A 197 -5.70 15.15 -10.39
N GLY A 198 -4.71 15.71 -9.68
CA GLY A 198 -4.91 16.54 -8.49
C GLY A 198 -4.88 15.79 -7.15
N GLN A 199 -4.77 14.47 -7.17
CA GLN A 199 -4.58 13.63 -5.99
C GLN A 199 -3.12 13.23 -5.85
N THR A 200 -2.63 13.10 -4.62
CA THR A 200 -1.28 12.58 -4.34
C THR A 200 -1.35 11.28 -3.56
N ARG A 201 -0.64 10.28 -4.03
CA ARG A 201 -0.36 9.05 -3.29
C ARG A 201 1.05 9.09 -2.73
N LEU A 202 1.16 8.87 -1.43
CA LEU A 202 2.42 8.65 -0.74
C LEU A 202 2.59 7.16 -0.51
N HIS A 203 3.70 6.60 -0.97
CA HIS A 203 4.13 5.26 -0.64
C HIS A 203 5.41 5.32 0.19
N LEU A 204 5.36 4.77 1.39
CA LEU A 204 6.48 4.59 2.31
C LEU A 204 6.78 3.09 2.37
N GLY A 205 7.97 2.69 1.94
CA GLY A 205 8.37 1.29 1.96
C GLY A 205 9.65 1.09 2.74
N ALA A 206 9.69 0.09 3.62
CA ALA A 206 10.88 -0.38 4.30
C ALA A 206 11.23 -1.77 3.77
N MET A 207 12.49 -1.98 3.40
CA MET A 207 12.95 -3.25 2.84
C MET A 207 14.29 -3.66 3.46
N GLU A 208 14.44 -4.95 3.77
CA GLU A 208 15.72 -5.54 4.13
C GLU A 208 16.44 -5.94 2.83
N PRO A 209 17.50 -5.21 2.41
CA PRO A 209 18.22 -5.56 1.21
C PRO A 209 18.87 -6.95 1.40
N LYS A 210 18.77 -7.80 0.38
CA LYS A 210 19.44 -9.10 0.40
C LYS A 210 20.94 -8.89 0.61
N GLU A 211 21.51 -9.53 1.62
CA GLU A 211 22.95 -9.56 1.80
C GLU A 211 23.60 -10.05 0.51
N LYS A 212 24.61 -9.31 0.03
CA LYS A 212 25.49 -9.80 -1.02
C LYS A 212 26.27 -10.96 -0.43
N LYS A 213 25.80 -12.19 -0.68
CA LYS A 213 26.59 -13.40 -0.46
C LYS A 213 27.78 -13.43 -1.41
#